data_AF-A0A959VS52-F1
#
_entry.id   AF-A0A959VS52-F1
#
_cell.length_a   1.000
_cell.length_b   1.000
_cell.length_c   1.000
_cell.angle_alpha   90.00
_cell.angle_beta   90.00
_cell.angle_gamma   90.00
#
_symmetry.space_group_name_H-M   'P 1'
#
loop_
_entity.id
_entity.type
_entity.pdbx_description
1 polymer ?
#
loop_
_entity_poly.entity_id
_entity_poly.type
_entity_poly.pdbx_seq_one_letter_code
_entity_poly.pdbx_strand_id
1 'polypeptide(L)'
;EIAREIDDEIRRIVENAHQTARDILDERRDDLERISEILLVRETIDAEQFVALLEGASEEEVFPPESSSDSTEEEYPSEPEPVNKPTTDPAPSPPRPGYAGGMTDMRSDRS
;
A
#
# COMPACT_ATOMS: atom_id res chain seq x y z
N GLU A 1 -16.18 44.67 17.57
CA GLU A 1 -16.45 43.93 18.82
C GLU A 1 -16.65 42.46 18.52
N ILE A 2 -17.69 42.10 17.76
CA ILE A 2 -17.97 40.73 17.31
C ILE A 2 -16.74 39.98 16.73
N ALA A 3 -15.96 40.61 15.84
CA ALA A 3 -14.78 39.95 15.27
C ALA A 3 -13.71 39.56 16.31
N ARG A 4 -13.52 40.39 17.34
CA ARG A 4 -12.55 40.10 18.41
C ARG A 4 -13.02 38.93 19.27
N GLU A 5 -14.32 38.90 19.60
CA GLU A 5 -14.90 37.80 20.39
C GLU A 5 -14.81 36.46 19.65
N ILE A 6 -15.04 36.45 18.33
CA ILE A 6 -14.88 35.25 17.50
C ILE A 6 -13.43 34.77 17.49
N ASP A 7 -12.47 35.68 17.27
CA ASP A 7 -11.05 35.32 17.24
C ASP A 7 -10.57 34.77 18.59
N ASP A 8 -11.03 35.35 19.69
CA ASP A 8 -10.72 34.89 21.05
C ASP A 8 -11.32 33.50 21.34
N GLU A 9 -12.54 33.24 20.87
CA GLU A 9 -13.19 31.93 21.01
C GLU A 9 -12.50 30.84 20.19
N ILE A 10 -12.11 31.16 18.94
CA ILE A 10 -11.34 30.23 18.09
C ILE A 10 -10.02 29.88 18.77
N ARG A 11 -9.29 30.87 19.30
CA ARG A 11 -8.05 30.63 20.03
C ARG A 11 -8.26 29.68 21.21
N ARG A 12 -9.29 29.95 22.03
CA ARG A 12 -9.64 29.12 23.19
C ARG A 12 -9.93 27.68 22.79
N ILE A 13 -10.69 27.45 21.70
CA ILE A 13 -11.00 26.10 21.22
C ILE A 13 -9.72 25.36 20.80
N VAL A 14 -8.84 26.02 20.04
CA VAL A 14 -7.59 25.42 19.57
C VAL A 14 -6.66 25.09 20.74
N GLU A 15 -6.51 26.00 21.70
CA GLU A 15 -5.69 25.80 22.89
C GLU A 15 -6.21 24.63 23.73
N ASN A 16 -7.52 24.55 23.95
CA ASN A 16 -8.15 23.45 24.68
C ASN A 16 -7.96 22.10 23.97
N ALA A 17 -8.16 22.05 22.65
CA ALA A 17 -7.98 20.82 21.88
C ALA A 17 -6.53 20.34 21.92
N HIS A 18 -5.58 21.27 21.79
CA HIS A 18 -4.16 20.96 21.88
C HIS A 18 -3.74 20.50 23.28
N GLN A 19 -4.24 21.14 24.34
CA GLN A 19 -4.00 20.70 25.71
C GLN A 19 -4.58 19.30 25.95
N THR A 20 -5.82 19.06 25.52
CA THR A 20 -6.45 17.73 25.60
C THR A 20 -5.62 16.67 24.89
N ALA A 21 -5.12 16.96 23.69
CA ALA A 21 -4.26 16.03 22.96
C ALA A 21 -2.94 15.75 23.71
N ARG A 22 -2.32 16.79 24.30
CA ARG A 22 -1.12 16.61 25.13
C ARG A 22 -1.39 15.76 26.36
N ASP A 23 -2.47 16.04 27.08
CA ASP A 23 -2.83 15.29 28.28
C ASP A 23 -3.02 13.80 27.95
N ILE A 24 -3.72 13.48 26.84
CA ILE A 24 -3.88 12.09 26.37
C ILE A 24 -2.53 11.44 26.05
N LEU A 25 -1.62 12.15 25.38
CA LEU A 25 -0.30 11.62 25.02
C LEU A 25 0.62 11.45 26.24
N ASP A 26 0.51 12.33 27.23
CA ASP A 26 1.26 12.27 28.48
C ASP A 26 0.72 11.14 29.39
N GLU A 27 -0.59 10.94 29.45
CA GLU A 27 -1.22 9.82 30.15
C GLU A 27 -0.84 8.46 29.53
N ARG A 28 -0.69 8.40 28.20
CA ARG A 28 -0.32 7.20 27.45
C ARG A 28 1.13 7.22 26.97
N ARG A 29 2.02 7.80 27.77
CA ARG A 29 3.43 8.00 27.42
C ARG A 29 4.14 6.69 27.07
N ASP A 30 3.89 5.63 27.84
CA ASP A 30 4.50 4.32 27.63
C ASP A 30 4.09 3.70 26.28
N ASP A 31 2.82 3.84 25.90
CA ASP A 31 2.31 3.37 24.60
C ASP A 31 2.94 4.15 23.44
N LEU A 32 3.08 5.47 23.60
CA LEU A 32 3.71 6.34 22.61
C LEU A 32 5.19 5.96 22.40
N GLU A 33 5.93 5.75 23.49
CA GLU A 33 7.34 5.36 23.42
C GLU A 33 7.50 4.00 22.73
N ARG A 34 6.74 2.99 23.15
CA ARG A 34 6.79 1.66 22.55
C ARG A 34 6.46 1.66 21.05
N ILE A 35 5.37 2.33 20.66
CA ILE A 35 4.98 2.38 19.23
C ILE A 35 6.04 3.17 18.43
N SER A 36 6.64 4.21 19.02
CA SER A 36 7.72 4.95 18.35
C SER A 36 8.96 4.09 18.10
N GLU A 37 9.36 3.24 19.06
CA GLU A 37 10.47 2.31 18.91
C GLU A 37 10.21 1.30 17.78
N ILE A 38 8.97 0.78 17.70
CA ILE A 38 8.57 -0.12 16.62
C ILE A 38 8.66 0.58 15.25
N LEU A 39 8.21 1.83 15.16
CA LEU A 39 8.27 2.61 13.92
C LEU A 39 9.72 2.93 13.49
N LEU A 40 10.66 3.04 14.42
CA LEU A 40 12.08 3.18 14.07
C LEU A 40 12.63 1.93 13.37
N VAL A 41 12.11 0.74 13.71
CA VAL A 41 12.54 -0.53 13.12
C VAL A 41 11.78 -0.84 11.81
N ARG A 42 10.46 -0.59 11.78
CA ARG A 42 9.60 -0.98 10.65
C ARG A 42 9.26 0.14 9.66
N GLU A 43 9.59 1.40 9.96
CA GLU A 43 9.28 2.62 9.17
C GLU A 43 7.79 2.93 9.01
N THR A 44 6.94 1.92 8.81
CA THR A 44 5.49 2.02 8.63
C THR A 44 4.79 0.84 9.30
N ILE A 45 3.59 1.08 9.81
CA ILE A 45 2.67 0.07 10.34
C ILE A 45 1.26 0.40 9.84
N ASP A 46 0.44 -0.62 9.62
CA ASP A 46 -0.95 -0.47 9.19
C ASP A 46 -1.87 -0.08 10.36
N ALA A 47 -3.07 0.40 10.05
CA ALA A 47 -4.02 0.85 11.05
C ALA A 47 -4.43 -0.28 12.04
N GLU A 48 -4.65 -1.49 11.53
CA GLU A 48 -5.00 -2.66 12.35
C GLU A 48 -3.86 -3.04 13.30
N GLN A 49 -2.62 -3.01 12.79
CA GLN A 49 -1.42 -3.27 13.57
C GLN A 49 -1.23 -2.20 14.66
N PHE A 50 -1.44 -0.92 14.34
CA PHE A 50 -1.36 0.16 15.31
C PHE A 50 -2.39 -0.01 16.44
N VAL A 51 -3.65 -0.34 16.12
CA VAL A 51 -4.70 -0.57 17.11
C VAL A 51 -4.36 -1.77 18.00
N ALA A 52 -3.95 -2.90 17.41
CA ALA A 52 -3.56 -4.09 18.16
C ALA A 52 -2.40 -3.79 19.12
N LEU A 53 -1.37 -3.09 18.64
CA LEU A 53 -0.29 -2.61 19.50
C LEU A 53 -0.88 -1.74 20.62
N LEU A 54 -1.66 -0.70 20.31
CA LEU A 54 -2.22 0.23 21.30
C LEU A 54 -3.10 -0.44 22.37
N GLU A 55 -3.70 -1.60 22.07
CA GLU A 55 -4.47 -2.44 22.99
C GLU A 55 -3.61 -3.37 23.86
N GLY A 56 -2.30 -3.40 23.61
CA GLY A 56 -1.32 -4.14 24.41
C GLY A 56 -0.79 -5.41 23.76
N ALA A 57 -1.11 -5.68 22.49
CA ALA A 57 -0.51 -6.80 21.77
C ALA A 57 1.01 -6.63 21.66
N SER A 58 1.71 -7.76 21.73
CA SER A 58 3.15 -7.83 21.56
C SER A 58 3.54 -7.69 20.09
N GLU A 59 4.78 -7.27 19.86
CA GLU A 59 5.31 -7.12 18.50
C GLU A 59 5.33 -8.44 17.73
N GLU A 60 5.60 -9.56 18.40
CA GLU A 60 5.65 -10.90 17.78
C GLU A 60 4.25 -11.36 17.32
N GLU A 61 3.20 -10.98 18.05
CA GLU A 61 1.81 -11.30 17.68
C GLU A 61 1.34 -10.48 16.47
N VAL A 62 1.74 -9.21 16.40
CA VAL A 62 1.35 -8.30 15.32
C VAL A 62 2.19 -8.52 14.05
N PHE A 63 3.44 -8.93 14.21
CA PHE A 63 4.39 -9.16 13.12
C PHE A 63 5.04 -10.55 13.25
N PRO A 64 4.27 -11.61 12.97
CA PRO A 64 4.79 -12.97 13.04
C PRO A 64 5.93 -13.17 12.03
N PRO A 65 6.94 -14.00 12.34
CA PRO A 65 7.98 -14.32 11.39
C PRO A 65 7.38 -15.00 10.16
N GLU A 66 7.89 -14.64 8.97
CA GLU A 66 7.54 -15.05 7.59
C GLU A 66 7.48 -16.58 7.33
N SER A 67 7.63 -17.40 8.36
CA SER A 67 7.53 -18.87 8.30
C SER A 67 6.13 -19.40 8.68
N SER A 68 5.16 -18.53 8.96
CA SER A 68 3.84 -18.92 9.51
C SER A 68 2.64 -18.60 8.61
N SER A 69 2.84 -17.94 7.47
CA SER A 69 1.76 -17.51 6.57
C SER A 69 1.83 -18.26 5.23
N ASP A 70 1.65 -19.58 5.29
CA ASP A 70 1.04 -20.30 4.19
C ASP A 70 -0.49 -20.13 4.32
N SER A 71 -1.15 -19.75 3.22
CA SER A 71 -2.60 -19.60 3.06
C SER A 71 -3.24 -18.27 3.55
N THR A 72 -3.01 -17.18 2.81
CA THR A 72 -4.14 -16.33 2.41
C THR A 72 -4.16 -16.31 0.90
N GLU A 73 -4.95 -17.23 0.38
CA GLU A 73 -5.39 -17.26 -1.00
C GLU A 73 -6.18 -15.97 -1.23
N GLU A 74 -5.56 -14.99 -1.90
CA GLU A 74 -6.24 -13.86 -2.49
C GLU A 74 -7.28 -14.44 -3.46
N GLU A 75 -8.50 -14.64 -2.94
CA GLU A 75 -9.69 -15.02 -3.69
C GLU A 75 -10.08 -13.81 -4.54
N TYR A 76 -9.36 -13.61 -5.64
CA TYR A 76 -9.84 -12.78 -6.74
C TYR A 76 -11.22 -13.34 -7.13
N PRO A 77 -12.29 -12.52 -7.14
CA PRO A 77 -13.55 -12.96 -7.70
C PRO A 77 -13.30 -13.41 -9.13
N SER A 78 -13.43 -14.71 -9.36
CA SER A 78 -13.39 -15.28 -10.70
C SER A 78 -14.56 -14.69 -11.48
N GLU A 79 -14.23 -13.80 -12.41
CA GLU A 79 -15.16 -13.27 -13.42
C GLU A 79 -15.91 -14.46 -14.05
N PRO A 80 -17.25 -14.49 -14.06
CA PRO A 80 -17.98 -15.62 -14.62
C PRO A 80 -17.77 -15.70 -16.14
N GLU A 81 -17.17 -16.81 -16.59
CA GLU A 81 -17.08 -17.19 -18.01
C GLU A 81 -18.48 -17.53 -18.61
N PRO A 82 -18.61 -17.78 -19.93
CA PRO A 82 -18.67 -16.80 -21.00
C PRO A 82 -20.02 -16.90 -21.75
N VAL A 83 -20.69 -15.77 -22.02
CA VAL A 83 -21.91 -15.79 -22.86
C VAL A 83 -21.52 -15.91 -24.33
N ASN A 84 -21.72 -17.12 -24.86
CA ASN A 84 -21.64 -17.52 -26.26
C ASN A 84 -22.24 -16.47 -27.23
N LYS A 85 -21.43 -15.99 -28.18
CA LYS A 85 -21.87 -15.34 -29.43
C LYS A 85 -21.23 -16.12 -30.59
N PRO A 86 -22.01 -16.61 -31.59
CA PRO A 86 -21.47 -17.53 -32.59
C PRO A 86 -20.68 -16.83 -33.72
N THR A 87 -19.48 -17.36 -33.97
CA THR A 87 -18.72 -17.57 -35.24
C THR A 87 -18.75 -16.50 -36.35
N THR A 88 -17.55 -16.01 -36.73
CA THR A 88 -16.85 -16.35 -38.01
C THR A 88 -15.39 -15.87 -37.96
N ASP A 89 -14.50 -16.78 -38.36
CA ASP A 89 -13.01 -16.88 -38.40
C ASP A 89 -12.05 -15.66 -38.48
N PRO A 90 -10.75 -15.86 -38.13
CA PRO A 90 -9.81 -14.81 -37.73
C PRO A 90 -8.97 -14.24 -38.90
N ALA A 91 -8.61 -12.96 -38.83
CA ALA A 91 -7.54 -12.38 -39.67
C ALA A 91 -6.19 -12.40 -38.91
N PRO A 92 -5.06 -12.70 -39.59
CA PRO A 92 -3.81 -13.09 -38.94
C PRO A 92 -3.07 -11.92 -38.28
N SER A 93 -2.41 -12.19 -37.14
CA SER A 93 -1.53 -11.25 -36.44
C SER A 93 -0.25 -10.94 -37.25
N PRO A 94 0.32 -9.72 -37.16
CA PRO A 94 1.59 -9.41 -37.81
C PRO A 94 2.77 -10.16 -37.16
N PRO A 95 3.82 -10.50 -37.93
CA PRO A 95 4.95 -11.27 -37.41
C PRO A 95 5.75 -10.47 -36.38
N ARG A 96 6.19 -11.16 -35.32
CA ARG A 96 7.04 -10.60 -34.26
C ARG A 96 8.42 -10.20 -34.83
N PRO A 97 8.94 -9.01 -34.50
CA PRO A 97 10.27 -8.60 -34.95
C PRO A 97 11.39 -9.41 -34.27
N GLY A 98 12.31 -9.94 -35.07
CA GLY A 98 13.65 -10.35 -34.64
C GLY A 98 13.90 -11.86 -34.59
N TYR A 99 15.01 -12.25 -35.22
CA TYR A 99 15.72 -13.55 -35.16
C TYR A 99 15.45 -14.60 -36.26
N ALA A 100 16.18 -14.43 -37.36
CA ALA A 100 16.94 -15.47 -38.06
C ALA A 100 18.00 -14.72 -38.90
N GLY A 101 19.31 -14.73 -38.59
CA GLY A 101 20.18 -15.90 -38.73
C GLY A 101 20.08 -16.38 -40.18
N GLY A 102 20.70 -15.74 -41.17
CA GLY A 102 22.14 -15.69 -41.40
C GLY A 102 22.53 -16.83 -42.33
N MET A 103 22.75 -16.56 -43.64
CA MET A 103 23.57 -17.39 -44.53
C MET A 103 23.70 -16.74 -45.94
N THR A 104 24.95 -16.55 -46.40
CA THR A 104 25.46 -16.75 -47.80
C THR A 104 24.82 -15.97 -48.97
N ASP A 105 25.50 -15.50 -50.01
CA ASP A 105 26.86 -15.65 -50.50
C ASP A 105 27.13 -14.56 -51.56
N MET A 106 28.38 -14.11 -51.62
CA MET A 106 29.20 -13.78 -52.79
C MET A 106 28.62 -13.19 -54.12
N ARG A 107 29.36 -12.15 -54.58
CA ARG A 107 29.75 -11.82 -55.98
C ARG A 107 28.66 -11.15 -56.85
N SER A 108 28.91 -10.22 -57.76
CA SER A 108 30.07 -9.45 -58.24
C SER A 108 29.52 -8.41 -59.23
N ASP A 109 30.33 -7.40 -59.55
CA ASP A 109 30.40 -6.68 -60.84
C ASP A 109 29.23 -5.80 -61.31
N ARG A 110 29.46 -4.47 -61.25
CA ARG A 110 29.64 -3.65 -62.47
C ARG A 110 29.99 -2.20 -62.13
N SER A 111 31.23 -1.81 -62.39
CA SER A 111 31.62 -0.55 -63.06
C SER A 111 33.08 -0.67 -63.50
#